data_AF-A0A7S2YLS0-F1
#
_entry.id   AF-A0A7S2YLS0-F1
#
_cell.length_a   1.000
_cell.length_b   1.000
_cell.length_c   1.000
_cell.angle_alpha   90.00
_cell.angle_beta   90.00
_cell.angle_gamma   90.00
#
_symmetry.space_group_name_H-M   'P 1'
#
loop_
_entity.id
_entity.type
_entity.pdbx_description
1 polymer ?
#
loop_
_entity_poly.entity_id
_entity_poly.type
_entity_poly.pdbx_seq_one_letter_code
_entity_poly.pdbx_strand_id
1 'polypeptide(L)'
;GWLYILLDAVATTETTGSVTTNKSAISASQRQSTTPQPSGFTILVGISFFTLQYWLSGILYNSGLVDRTSILNLMSVLAALGFVALDQTWAGFVTSSATALGGPLIEMGILRLSQLHLIPGGYHYNDLGETGFFPLWIVPVYFLGGPAVGNLARGIWTSLTPAPANVATPIQRTSDPPGCQVCSDTRCVPCPNCDGVGEYAAMGNRFVKCTSCRSRGFVICRSCFSYYDEDPNDIEAIPEKMSQMPD
;
A
#
# COMPACT_ATOMS: atom_id res chain seq x y z
N GLY A 1 3.30 13.29 -3.59
CA GLY A 1 2.36 12.40 -4.29
C GLY A 1 2.74 12.28 -5.75
N TRP A 2 2.18 13.12 -6.62
CA TRP A 2 2.39 13.06 -8.08
C TRP A 2 3.84 13.15 -8.54
N LEU A 3 4.64 14.04 -7.93
CA LEU A 3 6.07 14.15 -8.24
C LEU A 3 6.82 12.82 -8.02
N TYR A 4 6.46 12.10 -6.96
CA TYR A 4 7.06 10.79 -6.65
C TYR A 4 6.72 9.76 -7.73
N ILE A 5 5.45 9.69 -8.12
CA ILE A 5 4.95 8.76 -9.15
C ILE A 5 5.61 9.07 -10.51
N LEU A 6 5.75 10.35 -10.85
CA LEU A 6 6.42 10.78 -12.08
C LEU A 6 7.92 10.44 -12.05
N LEU A 7 8.60 10.64 -10.93
CA LEU A 7 10.01 10.30 -10.78
C LEU A 7 10.25 8.79 -10.84
N ASP A 8 9.38 7.97 -10.24
CA ASP A 8 9.46 6.50 -10.31
C ASP A 8 9.30 6.01 -11.77
N ALA A 9 8.39 6.64 -12.53
CA ALA A 9 8.20 6.36 -13.96
C ALA A 9 9.39 6.80 -14.82
N VAL A 10 10.09 7.88 -14.46
CA VAL A 10 11.27 8.36 -15.18
C VAL A 10 12.51 7.51 -14.87
N ALA A 11 12.76 7.18 -13.60
CA ALA A 11 13.91 6.38 -13.19
C ALA A 11 13.89 4.94 -13.77
N THR A 12 12.71 4.36 -13.91
CA THR A 12 12.53 3.07 -14.61
C THR A 12 12.82 3.18 -16.12
N THR A 13 12.64 4.36 -16.72
CA THR A 13 12.91 4.58 -18.15
C THR A 13 14.41 4.66 -18.44
N GLU A 14 15.21 5.28 -17.56
CA GLU A 14 16.66 5.39 -17.74
C GLU A 14 17.40 4.05 -17.62
N THR A 15 16.96 3.17 -16.72
CA THR A 15 17.58 1.84 -16.53
C THR A 15 17.43 0.95 -17.77
N THR A 16 16.43 1.22 -18.62
CA THR A 16 16.15 0.44 -19.84
C THR A 16 16.89 0.96 -21.08
N GLY A 17 17.55 2.12 -20.98
CA GLY A 17 18.22 2.79 -22.12
C GLY A 17 19.55 2.18 -22.59
N SER A 18 20.09 1.18 -21.88
CA SER A 18 21.40 0.57 -22.20
C SER A 18 21.31 -0.78 -22.91
N VAL A 19 20.18 -1.11 -23.56
CA VAL A 19 20.06 -2.31 -24.40
C VAL A 19 19.39 -1.95 -25.73
N THR A 20 20.19 -1.54 -26.72
CA THR A 20 19.85 -1.70 -28.14
C THR A 20 20.42 -3.06 -28.55
N THR A 21 19.75 -3.97 -29.27
CA THR A 21 18.96 -3.79 -30.50
C THR A 21 18.15 -5.07 -30.77
N ASN A 22 17.03 -4.92 -31.51
CA ASN A 22 16.29 -5.93 -32.29
C ASN A 22 15.29 -6.85 -31.55
N LYS A 23 14.01 -6.45 -31.51
CA LYS A 23 12.95 -7.02 -32.38
C LYS A 23 11.57 -6.49 -31.96
N SER A 24 10.90 -5.92 -32.96
CA SER A 24 9.48 -6.07 -33.27
C SER A 24 8.44 -5.95 -32.14
N ALA A 25 7.63 -4.90 -32.28
CA ALA A 25 6.21 -4.81 -31.96
C ALA A 25 5.57 -6.09 -31.43
N ILE A 26 5.45 -6.19 -30.10
CA ILE A 26 4.43 -6.83 -29.27
C ILE A 26 4.81 -6.41 -27.83
N SER A 27 3.82 -6.17 -26.97
CA SER A 27 3.94 -5.82 -25.53
C SER A 27 3.97 -4.32 -25.18
N ALA A 28 2.88 -3.63 -25.49
CA ALA A 28 2.44 -2.45 -24.71
C ALA A 28 1.70 -2.84 -23.41
N SER A 29 1.67 -4.12 -23.05
CA SER A 29 1.11 -4.64 -21.80
C SER A 29 2.24 -5.29 -21.00
N GLN A 30 2.34 -4.98 -19.71
CA GLN A 30 3.42 -5.31 -18.76
C GLN A 30 4.70 -4.46 -18.85
N ARG A 31 4.58 -3.16 -18.52
CA ARG A 31 5.57 -2.54 -17.63
C ARG A 31 5.09 -2.76 -16.19
N GLN A 32 5.25 -3.97 -15.67
CA GLN A 32 5.15 -4.18 -14.22
C GLN A 32 6.36 -3.47 -13.62
N SER A 33 6.13 -2.33 -12.98
CA SER A 33 7.16 -1.66 -12.20
C SER A 33 7.65 -2.67 -11.14
N THR A 34 8.94 -2.96 -11.15
CA THR A 34 9.59 -3.81 -10.13
C THR A 34 9.69 -3.11 -8.78
N THR A 35 9.01 -1.97 -8.60
CA THR A 35 9.02 -1.21 -7.36
C THR A 35 8.28 -2.00 -6.28
N PRO A 36 8.93 -2.37 -5.16
CA PRO A 36 8.28 -3.13 -4.10
C PRO A 36 7.08 -2.35 -3.57
N GLN A 37 5.91 -2.98 -3.59
CA GLN A 37 4.69 -2.35 -3.08
C GLN A 37 4.70 -2.38 -1.55
N PRO A 38 4.55 -1.23 -0.88
CA PRO A 38 4.57 -1.20 0.58
C PRO A 38 3.30 -1.85 1.13
N SER A 39 3.46 -2.77 2.07
CA SER A 39 2.32 -3.35 2.80
C SER A 39 1.66 -2.28 3.69
N GLY A 40 0.36 -2.42 3.97
CA GLY A 40 -0.34 -1.51 4.87
C GLY A 40 0.33 -1.37 6.24
N PHE A 41 0.91 -2.46 6.76
CA PHE A 41 1.71 -2.45 7.99
C PHE A 41 2.96 -1.57 7.86
N THR A 42 3.69 -1.66 6.75
CA THR A 42 4.89 -0.83 6.49
C THR A 42 4.53 0.66 6.45
N ILE A 43 3.38 0.99 5.85
CA ILE A 43 2.88 2.38 5.79
C ILE A 43 2.59 2.91 7.19
N LEU A 44 1.88 2.14 8.02
CA LEU A 44 1.57 2.51 9.40
C LEU A 44 2.85 2.72 10.22
N VAL A 45 3.80 1.78 10.14
CA VAL A 45 5.10 1.91 10.82
C VAL A 45 5.83 3.17 10.36
N GLY A 46 5.82 3.47 9.05
CA GLY A 46 6.46 4.66 8.52
C GLY A 46 5.85 5.96 9.05
N ILE A 47 4.51 6.06 9.08
CA ILE A 47 3.81 7.22 9.62
C ILE A 47 4.08 7.36 11.13
N SER A 48 3.98 6.26 11.88
CA SER A 48 4.26 6.26 13.32
C SER A 48 5.70 6.65 13.64
N PHE A 49 6.66 6.21 12.84
CA PHE A 49 8.07 6.55 13.04
C PHE A 49 8.35 8.02 12.74
N PHE A 50 7.75 8.55 11.67
CA PHE A 50 7.82 9.98 11.37
C PHE A 50 7.19 10.85 12.46
N THR A 51 6.00 10.51 12.95
CA THR A 51 5.34 11.27 14.03
C THR A 51 6.10 11.18 15.35
N LEU A 52 6.67 10.02 15.66
CA LEU A 52 7.55 9.85 16.82
C LEU A 52 8.79 10.74 16.70
N GLN A 53 9.46 10.74 15.54
CA GLN A 53 10.64 11.59 15.32
C GLN A 53 10.30 13.06 15.51
N TYR A 54 9.18 13.52 14.93
CA TYR A 54 8.70 14.89 15.04
C TYR A 54 8.35 15.30 16.49
N TRP A 55 7.68 14.41 17.23
CA TRP A 55 7.37 14.65 18.64
C TRP A 55 8.65 14.67 19.50
N LEU A 56 9.52 13.68 19.31
CA LEU A 56 10.76 13.54 20.06
C LEU A 56 11.67 14.76 19.88
N SER A 57 11.78 15.27 18.66
CA SER A 57 12.60 16.45 18.38
C SER A 57 12.08 17.70 19.12
N GLY A 58 10.76 17.88 19.21
CA GLY A 58 10.14 18.94 20.00
C GLY A 58 10.39 18.80 21.50
N ILE A 59 10.29 17.58 22.04
CA ILE A 59 10.57 17.31 23.46
C ILE A 59 12.05 17.57 23.79
N LEU A 60 12.97 17.05 22.97
CA LEU A 60 14.40 17.25 23.18
C LEU A 60 14.76 18.74 23.17
N TYR A 61 14.22 19.47 22.20
CA TYR A 61 14.39 20.91 22.11
C TYR A 61 13.84 21.64 23.35
N ASN A 62 12.61 21.33 23.77
CA ASN A 62 11.97 21.99 24.91
C ASN A 62 12.61 21.64 26.27
N SER A 63 13.21 20.45 26.38
CA SER A 63 13.89 20.04 27.61
C SER A 63 15.11 20.90 27.95
N GLY A 64 15.75 21.49 26.94
CA GLY A 64 17.01 22.23 27.08
C GLY A 64 18.19 21.38 27.56
N LEU A 65 18.01 20.06 27.75
CA LEU A 65 19.03 19.14 28.27
C LEU A 65 20.01 18.68 27.19
N VAL A 66 19.60 18.73 25.92
CA VAL A 66 20.37 18.25 24.78
C VAL A 66 20.69 19.44 23.88
N ASP A 67 21.96 19.57 23.50
CA ASP A 67 22.41 20.62 22.59
C ASP A 67 21.86 20.39 21.17
N ARG A 68 21.75 21.48 20.41
CA ARG A 68 21.14 21.46 19.07
C ARG A 68 21.89 20.58 18.09
N THR A 69 23.21 20.49 18.21
CA THR A 69 24.05 19.63 17.36
C THR A 69 23.75 18.16 17.64
N SER A 70 23.61 17.77 18.92
CA SER A 70 23.17 16.43 19.30
C SER A 70 21.77 16.10 18.79
N ILE A 71 20.82 17.05 18.86
CA ILE A 71 19.47 16.86 18.28
C ILE A 71 19.58 16.64 16.77
N LEU A 72 20.33 17.49 16.06
CA LEU A 72 20.55 17.36 14.61
C LEU A 72 21.15 16.00 14.23
N ASN A 73 22.19 15.56 14.94
CA ASN A 73 22.84 14.28 14.70
C ASN A 73 21.88 13.11 14.94
N LEU A 74 21.16 13.14 16.06
CA LEU A 74 20.17 12.11 16.37
C LEU A 74 19.06 12.05 15.31
N MET A 75 18.49 13.19 14.93
CA MET A 75 17.46 13.24 13.90
C MET A 75 17.98 12.76 12.55
N SER A 76 19.22 13.08 12.19
CA SER A 76 19.84 12.62 10.94
C SER A 76 20.01 11.11 10.92
N VAL A 77 20.47 10.51 12.03
CA VAL A 77 20.61 9.05 12.16
C VAL A 77 19.23 8.38 12.08
N LEU A 78 18.22 8.88 12.80
CA LEU A 78 16.86 8.35 12.72
C LEU A 78 16.27 8.46 11.32
N ALA A 79 16.48 9.58 10.64
CA ALA A 79 16.03 9.78 9.26
C ALA A 79 16.70 8.82 8.29
N ALA A 80 18.02 8.61 8.42
CA ALA A 80 18.77 7.66 7.60
C ALA A 80 18.31 6.22 7.83
N LEU A 81 18.15 5.80 9.09
CA LEU A 81 17.64 4.47 9.44
C LEU A 81 16.20 4.29 8.94
N GLY A 82 15.35 5.30 9.09
CA GLY A 82 13.99 5.26 8.58
C GLY A 82 13.93 5.16 7.07
N PHE A 83 14.77 5.90 6.35
CA PHE A 83 14.89 5.78 4.90
C PHE A 83 15.33 4.37 4.50
N VAL A 84 16.42 3.87 5.09
CA VAL A 84 16.91 2.51 4.82
C VAL A 84 15.88 1.44 5.16
N ALA A 85 15.12 1.59 6.24
CA ALA A 85 14.13 0.60 6.65
C ALA A 85 12.83 0.66 5.83
N LEU A 86 12.40 1.84 5.40
CA LEU A 86 11.06 2.07 4.85
C LEU A 86 11.05 2.30 3.33
N ASP A 87 12.07 2.95 2.76
CA ASP A 87 12.08 3.31 1.35
C ASP A 87 13.53 3.47 0.84
N GLN A 88 14.06 2.43 0.21
CA GLN A 88 15.42 2.43 -0.36
C GLN A 88 15.44 2.79 -1.85
N THR A 89 14.42 3.50 -2.33
CA THR A 89 14.28 3.79 -3.76
C THR A 89 14.84 5.16 -4.13
N TRP A 90 15.27 5.32 -5.38
CA TRP A 90 15.75 6.60 -5.90
C TRP A 90 14.65 7.67 -5.89
N ALA A 91 13.43 7.31 -6.30
CA ALA A 91 12.27 8.20 -6.22
C ALA A 91 11.98 8.62 -4.77
N GLY A 92 12.16 7.68 -3.83
CA GLY A 92 12.18 7.93 -2.39
C GLY A 92 13.15 9.01 -2.01
N PHE A 93 14.43 8.80 -2.35
CA PHE A 93 15.51 9.72 -2.03
C PHE A 93 15.25 11.13 -2.55
N VAL A 94 14.91 11.26 -3.84
CA VAL A 94 14.63 12.57 -4.45
C VAL A 94 13.45 13.25 -3.78
N THR A 95 12.39 12.51 -3.47
CA THR A 95 11.22 13.10 -2.81
C THR A 95 11.54 13.51 -1.38
N SER A 96 12.29 12.70 -0.63
CA SER A 96 12.80 13.04 0.70
C SER A 96 13.67 14.29 0.69
N SER A 97 14.57 14.43 -0.28
CA SER A 97 15.37 15.64 -0.44
C SER A 97 14.49 16.85 -0.76
N ALA A 98 13.48 16.67 -1.63
CA ALA A 98 12.55 17.74 -1.95
C ALA A 98 11.73 18.19 -0.74
N THR A 99 11.29 17.26 0.13
CA THR A 99 10.58 17.63 1.37
C THR A 99 11.52 18.27 2.39
N ALA A 100 12.74 17.75 2.54
CA ALA A 100 13.76 18.27 3.45
C ALA A 100 14.14 19.73 3.17
N LEU A 101 14.08 20.16 1.90
CA LEU A 101 14.35 21.54 1.49
C LEU A 101 13.06 22.36 1.38
N GLY A 102 12.02 21.79 0.77
CA GLY A 102 10.78 22.49 0.48
C GLY A 102 10.02 22.90 1.74
N GLY A 103 9.95 22.04 2.75
CA GLY A 103 9.29 22.35 4.03
C GLY A 103 9.89 23.59 4.69
N PRO A 104 11.20 23.60 5.00
CA PRO A 104 11.86 24.74 5.65
C PRO A 104 11.84 26.03 4.80
N LEU A 105 11.87 25.93 3.47
CA LEU A 105 11.72 27.10 2.59
C LEU A 105 10.32 27.71 2.64
N ILE A 106 9.27 26.86 2.72
CA ILE A 106 7.90 27.32 2.91
C ILE A 106 7.76 28.00 4.28
N GLU A 107 8.32 27.40 5.34
CA GLU A 107 8.35 27.99 6.69
C GLU A 107 9.04 29.35 6.69
N MET A 108 10.17 29.49 6.00
CA MET A 108 10.86 30.78 5.83
C MET A 108 9.97 31.82 5.15
N GLY A 109 9.24 31.45 4.11
CA GLY A 109 8.28 32.33 3.45
C GLY A 109 7.17 32.78 4.39
N ILE A 110 6.58 31.85 5.15
CA ILE A 110 5.52 32.13 6.12
C ILE A 110 6.03 33.06 7.24
N LEU A 111 7.24 32.83 7.76
CA LEU A 111 7.86 33.71 8.75
C LEU A 111 8.06 35.12 8.22
N ARG A 112 8.57 35.27 6.98
CA ARG A 112 8.76 36.59 6.37
C ARG A 112 7.45 37.34 6.18
N LEU A 113 6.41 36.66 5.68
CA LEU A 113 5.09 37.26 5.53
C LEU A 113 4.47 37.64 6.88
N SER A 114 4.70 36.83 7.91
CA SER A 114 4.27 37.11 9.28
C SER A 114 5.00 38.33 9.88
N GLN A 115 6.31 38.44 9.68
CA GLN A 115 7.11 39.61 10.09
C GLN A 115 6.66 40.90 9.40
N LEU A 116 6.21 40.80 8.14
CA LEU A 116 5.63 41.90 7.38
C LEU A 116 4.17 42.21 7.76
N HIS A 117 3.61 41.54 8.77
CA HIS A 117 2.23 41.68 9.23
C HIS A 117 1.18 41.42 8.14
N LEU A 118 1.54 40.66 7.10
CA LEU A 118 0.64 40.31 5.99
C LEU A 118 -0.28 39.12 6.33
N ILE A 119 0.07 38.34 7.36
CA ILE A 119 -0.71 37.20 7.85
C ILE A 119 -1.15 37.48 9.30
N PRO A 120 -2.46 37.62 9.57
CA PRO A 120 -2.98 37.80 10.92
C PRO A 120 -2.68 36.56 11.79
N GLY A 121 -2.19 36.76 13.02
CA GLY A 121 -1.88 35.67 13.96
C GLY A 121 -0.44 35.17 13.94
N GLY A 122 0.41 35.71 13.05
CA GLY A 122 1.88 35.66 13.09
C GLY A 122 2.52 34.34 13.50
N TYR A 123 2.86 33.49 12.51
CA TYR A 123 3.71 32.33 12.75
C TYR A 123 5.11 32.80 13.15
N HIS A 124 5.60 32.34 14.30
CA HIS A 124 6.93 32.63 14.80
C HIS A 124 7.51 31.42 15.53
N TYR A 125 8.81 31.22 15.40
CA TYR A 125 9.53 30.32 16.30
C TYR A 125 9.85 31.05 17.59
N ASN A 126 9.82 30.31 18.70
CA ASN A 126 10.35 30.79 19.99
C ASN A 126 11.86 31.04 19.92
N ASP A 127 12.56 30.34 19.01
CA ASP A 127 13.97 30.55 18.70
C ASP A 127 14.23 30.14 17.24
N LEU A 128 14.89 31.02 16.49
CA LEU A 128 15.10 30.88 15.05
C LEU A 128 16.27 29.95 14.69
N GLY A 129 17.00 29.42 15.67
CA GLY A 129 18.06 28.47 15.41
C GLY A 129 19.32 29.09 14.79
N GLU A 130 20.20 28.22 14.33
CA GLU A 130 21.48 28.54 13.69
C GLU A 130 21.30 29.26 12.35
N THR A 131 20.17 29.03 11.67
CA THR A 131 19.91 29.61 10.34
C THR A 131 19.31 31.01 10.41
N GLY A 132 18.83 31.43 11.59
CA GLY A 132 18.06 32.66 11.75
C GLY A 132 16.64 32.61 11.18
N PHE A 133 16.19 31.44 10.72
CA PHE A 133 14.84 31.22 10.19
C PHE A 133 14.16 30.01 10.83
N PHE A 134 14.85 28.88 10.90
CA PHE A 134 14.34 27.65 11.47
C PHE A 134 15.50 26.84 12.11
N PRO A 135 15.22 26.01 13.12
CA PRO A 135 16.24 25.15 13.71
C PRO A 135 16.69 24.08 12.71
N LEU A 136 18.01 23.89 12.55
CA LEU A 136 18.57 23.07 11.46
C LEU A 136 18.17 21.59 11.54
N TRP A 137 17.86 21.08 12.74
CA TRP A 137 17.42 19.69 12.95
C TRP A 137 16.07 19.36 12.30
N ILE A 138 15.29 20.36 11.86
CA ILE A 138 14.03 20.13 11.16
C ILE A 138 14.24 19.51 9.77
N VAL A 139 15.40 19.73 9.15
CA VAL A 139 15.74 19.21 7.81
C VAL A 139 15.69 17.67 7.76
N PRO A 140 16.40 16.93 8.62
CA PRO A 140 16.29 15.47 8.62
C PRO A 140 14.90 14.97 9.04
N VAL A 141 14.14 15.72 9.85
CA VAL A 141 12.74 15.38 10.16
C VAL A 141 11.86 15.43 8.91
N TYR A 142 11.97 16.51 8.12
CA TYR A 142 11.27 16.62 6.83
C TYR A 142 11.76 15.58 5.80
N PHE A 143 13.02 15.18 5.86
CA PHE A 143 13.56 14.11 5.00
C PHE A 143 12.84 12.77 5.27
N LEU A 144 12.62 12.40 6.53
CA LEU A 144 11.87 11.19 6.90
C LEU A 144 10.37 11.29 6.57
N GLY A 145 9.84 12.49 6.41
CA GLY A 145 8.50 12.69 5.84
C GLY A 145 8.36 12.10 4.43
N GLY A 146 9.46 12.07 3.66
CA GLY A 146 9.50 11.53 2.31
C GLY A 146 9.07 10.05 2.22
N PRO A 147 9.73 9.10 2.91
CA PRO A 147 9.34 7.68 2.89
C PRO A 147 7.95 7.44 3.42
N ALA A 148 7.55 8.12 4.50
CA ALA A 148 6.22 7.96 5.11
C ALA A 148 5.11 8.36 4.12
N VAL A 149 5.22 9.56 3.52
CA VAL A 149 4.23 10.07 2.57
C VAL A 149 4.33 9.36 1.20
N GLY A 150 5.54 8.99 0.78
CA GLY A 150 5.80 8.25 -0.46
C GLY A 150 5.17 6.86 -0.44
N ASN A 151 5.40 6.10 0.63
CA ASN A 151 4.79 4.77 0.79
C ASN A 151 3.28 4.83 0.98
N LEU A 152 2.76 5.85 1.67
CA LEU A 152 1.32 6.08 1.75
C LEU A 152 0.73 6.34 0.36
N ALA A 153 1.37 7.20 -0.45
CA ALA A 153 0.92 7.50 -1.80
C ALA A 153 0.94 6.25 -2.70
N ARG A 154 1.99 5.42 -2.60
CA ARG A 154 2.06 4.12 -3.30
C ARG A 154 0.92 3.19 -2.87
N GLY A 155 0.69 3.05 -1.56
CA GLY A 155 -0.39 2.22 -1.03
C GLY A 155 -1.76 2.65 -1.53
N ILE A 156 -2.06 3.96 -1.46
CA ILE A 156 -3.31 4.53 -1.99
C ILE A 156 -3.41 4.29 -3.50
N TRP A 157 -2.33 4.51 -4.25
CA TRP A 157 -2.34 4.30 -5.70
C TRP A 157 -2.61 2.83 -6.06
N THR A 158 -2.00 1.88 -5.34
CA THR A 158 -2.30 0.45 -5.48
C THR A 158 -3.76 0.16 -5.19
N SER A 159 -4.33 0.72 -4.12
CA SER A 159 -5.74 0.48 -3.76
C SER A 159 -6.73 1.10 -4.76
N LEU A 160 -6.34 2.20 -5.42
CA LEU A 160 -7.18 2.88 -6.42
C LEU A 160 -7.02 2.32 -7.83
N THR A 161 -5.87 1.73 -8.14
CA THR A 161 -5.65 1.10 -9.44
C THR A 161 -6.42 -0.22 -9.43
N PRO A 162 -7.47 -0.37 -10.26
CA PRO A 162 -8.14 -1.65 -10.39
C PRO A 162 -7.08 -2.69 -10.72
N ALA A 163 -7.10 -3.84 -10.05
CA ALA A 163 -6.34 -4.98 -10.52
C ALA A 163 -6.64 -5.09 -12.02
N PRO A 164 -5.62 -5.15 -12.91
CA PRO A 164 -5.88 -5.28 -14.33
C PRO A 164 -6.79 -6.50 -14.47
N ALA A 165 -8.04 -6.25 -14.88
CA ALA A 165 -9.03 -7.29 -15.08
C ALA A 165 -8.35 -8.34 -15.94
N ASN A 166 -8.02 -9.47 -15.32
CA ASN A 166 -7.23 -10.56 -15.84
C ASN A 166 -6.65 -10.24 -17.23
N VAL A 167 -5.42 -9.71 -17.27
CA VAL A 167 -4.59 -10.03 -18.44
C VAL A 167 -4.52 -11.54 -18.38
N ALA A 168 -5.41 -12.17 -19.14
CA ALA A 168 -5.42 -13.58 -19.40
C ALA A 168 -3.96 -13.91 -19.63
N THR A 169 -3.37 -14.62 -18.68
CA THR A 169 -2.08 -15.25 -18.85
C THR A 169 -2.19 -15.89 -20.23
N PRO A 170 -1.26 -15.63 -21.17
CA PRO A 170 -1.26 -16.41 -22.39
C PRO A 170 -1.11 -17.84 -21.91
N ILE A 171 -2.22 -18.57 -21.90
CA ILE A 171 -2.25 -19.99 -21.64
C ILE A 171 -1.35 -20.51 -22.73
N GLN A 172 -0.11 -20.85 -22.35
CA GLN A 172 0.62 -21.87 -23.08
C GLN A 172 -0.39 -23.01 -23.19
N ARG A 173 -0.89 -23.22 -24.41
CA ARG A 173 -1.69 -24.38 -24.79
C ARG A 173 -0.78 -25.59 -24.74
N THR A 174 -0.32 -25.93 -23.55
CA THR A 174 0.10 -27.27 -23.20
C THR A 174 -1.14 -27.91 -22.63
N SER A 175 -1.85 -28.65 -23.49
CA SER A 175 -2.75 -29.76 -23.17
C SER A 175 -3.38 -29.74 -21.76
N ASP A 176 -4.66 -29.36 -21.71
CA ASP A 176 -5.62 -29.49 -20.60
C ASP A 176 -5.19 -28.93 -19.22
N PRO A 177 -5.86 -27.88 -18.71
CA PRO A 177 -5.62 -27.44 -17.33
C PRO A 177 -6.02 -28.55 -16.36
N PRO A 178 -5.22 -28.83 -15.31
CA PRO A 178 -5.68 -29.70 -14.24
C PRO A 178 -6.82 -28.96 -13.54
N GLY A 179 -8.04 -29.46 -13.75
CA GLY A 179 -9.22 -28.95 -13.07
C GLY A 179 -9.07 -28.87 -11.56
N CYS A 180 -9.97 -28.15 -10.90
CA CYS A 180 -9.99 -28.08 -9.44
C CYS A 180 -9.98 -29.50 -8.86
N GLN A 181 -8.87 -29.91 -8.23
CA GLN A 181 -8.68 -31.29 -7.78
C GLN A 181 -9.68 -31.74 -6.71
N VAL A 182 -10.34 -30.78 -6.05
CA VAL A 182 -11.32 -31.04 -4.99
C VAL A 182 -12.70 -31.37 -5.55
N CYS A 183 -13.16 -30.63 -6.57
CA CYS A 183 -14.47 -30.84 -7.17
C CYS A 183 -14.41 -31.44 -8.58
N SER A 184 -13.24 -31.78 -9.09
CA SER A 184 -13.05 -32.21 -10.50
C SER A 184 -13.75 -31.28 -11.49
N ASP A 185 -13.56 -29.96 -11.33
CA ASP A 185 -14.21 -28.90 -12.12
C ASP A 185 -15.74 -28.82 -12.11
N THR A 186 -16.43 -29.65 -11.33
CA THR A 186 -17.89 -29.51 -11.16
C THR A 186 -18.30 -28.22 -10.44
N ARG A 187 -17.34 -27.53 -9.80
CA ARG A 187 -17.51 -26.36 -8.94
C ARG A 187 -18.41 -26.55 -7.71
N CYS A 188 -18.95 -27.76 -7.53
CA CYS A 188 -19.82 -28.14 -6.45
C CYS A 188 -19.15 -29.22 -5.60
N VAL A 189 -19.37 -29.17 -4.29
CA VAL A 189 -19.04 -30.26 -3.37
C VAL A 189 -20.25 -30.56 -2.49
N PRO A 190 -20.38 -31.78 -1.95
CA PRO A 190 -21.42 -32.10 -0.99
C PRO A 190 -21.42 -31.11 0.17
N CYS A 191 -22.60 -30.64 0.56
CA CYS A 191 -22.77 -29.72 1.67
C CYS A 191 -22.30 -30.40 2.97
N PRO A 192 -21.31 -29.85 3.70
CA PRO A 192 -20.76 -30.48 4.90
C PRO A 192 -21.74 -30.46 6.09
N ASN A 193 -22.84 -29.70 5.99
CA ASN A 193 -23.85 -29.61 7.05
C ASN A 193 -24.97 -30.65 6.90
N CYS A 194 -25.14 -31.25 5.72
CA CYS A 194 -26.16 -32.28 5.47
C CYS A 194 -25.63 -33.46 4.64
N ASP A 195 -24.31 -33.61 4.55
CA ASP A 195 -23.61 -34.69 3.86
C ASP A 195 -24.13 -34.99 2.45
N GLY A 196 -24.46 -33.97 1.67
CA GLY A 196 -24.98 -34.17 0.31
C GLY A 196 -26.49 -34.36 0.20
N VAL A 197 -27.21 -34.55 1.30
CA VAL A 197 -28.61 -35.00 1.30
C VAL A 197 -29.60 -33.85 1.10
N GLY A 198 -29.22 -32.62 1.47
CA GLY A 198 -30.11 -31.46 1.45
C GLY A 198 -31.02 -31.36 2.68
N GLU A 199 -31.19 -32.44 3.43
CA GLU A 199 -31.95 -32.48 4.67
C GLU A 199 -31.16 -33.24 5.74
N TYR A 200 -31.44 -33.00 7.00
CA TYR A 200 -30.86 -33.77 8.11
C TYR A 200 -31.93 -34.11 9.15
N ALA A 201 -31.73 -35.23 9.85
CA ALA A 201 -32.63 -35.66 10.90
C ALA A 201 -32.37 -34.86 12.19
N ALA A 202 -33.35 -34.09 12.62
CA ALA A 202 -33.36 -33.44 13.92
C ALA A 202 -33.98 -34.36 14.99
N MET A 203 -33.91 -33.91 16.26
CA MET A 203 -34.41 -34.65 17.41
C MET A 203 -35.86 -35.11 17.21
N GLY A 204 -36.12 -36.40 17.45
CA GLY A 204 -37.43 -37.02 17.22
C GLY A 204 -37.68 -37.47 15.77
N ASN A 205 -36.61 -37.74 15.00
CA ASN A 205 -36.67 -38.28 13.64
C ASN A 205 -37.44 -37.37 12.64
N ARG A 206 -37.42 -36.05 12.89
CA ARG A 206 -38.01 -35.06 12.01
C ARG A 206 -36.97 -34.58 11.01
N PHE A 207 -37.28 -34.67 9.72
CA PHE A 207 -36.41 -34.16 8.66
C PHE A 207 -36.54 -32.65 8.56
N VAL A 208 -35.40 -31.96 8.64
CA VAL A 208 -35.30 -30.51 8.54
C VAL A 208 -34.46 -30.17 7.32
N LYS A 209 -34.95 -29.21 6.53
CA LYS A 209 -34.25 -28.67 5.36
C LYS A 209 -32.95 -28.01 5.79
N CYS A 210 -31.84 -28.37 5.13
CA CYS A 210 -30.55 -27.76 5.40
C CYS A 210 -30.55 -26.31 4.94
N THR A 211 -30.44 -25.38 5.88
CA THR A 211 -30.38 -23.95 5.62
C THR A 211 -29.10 -23.54 4.90
N SER A 212 -27.98 -24.22 5.16
CA SER A 212 -26.67 -23.93 4.56
C SER A 212 -26.62 -24.14 3.05
N CYS A 213 -27.27 -25.19 2.52
CA CYS A 213 -27.37 -25.46 1.08
C CYS A 213 -28.76 -25.22 0.50
N ARG A 214 -29.68 -24.64 1.27
CA ARG A 214 -31.10 -24.44 0.90
C ARG A 214 -31.78 -25.71 0.37
N SER A 215 -31.48 -26.85 0.98
CA SER A 215 -31.97 -28.18 0.60
C SER A 215 -31.50 -28.74 -0.74
N ARG A 216 -30.45 -28.18 -1.34
CA ARG A 216 -29.87 -28.70 -2.59
C ARG A 216 -28.89 -29.85 -2.40
N GLY A 217 -28.32 -29.97 -1.20
CA GLY A 217 -27.32 -31.00 -0.90
C GLY A 217 -25.89 -30.62 -1.30
N PHE A 218 -25.66 -29.58 -2.09
CA PHE A 218 -24.31 -29.14 -2.48
C PHE A 218 -24.04 -27.67 -2.15
N VAL A 219 -22.76 -27.31 -2.10
CA VAL A 219 -22.24 -25.95 -1.93
C VAL A 219 -21.10 -25.70 -2.91
N ILE A 220 -20.76 -24.42 -3.15
CA ILE A 220 -19.61 -24.07 -3.99
C ILE A 220 -18.33 -24.61 -3.37
N CYS A 221 -17.49 -25.24 -4.18
CA CYS A 221 -16.17 -25.72 -3.76
C CYS A 221 -15.31 -24.54 -3.30
N ARG A 222 -14.82 -24.56 -2.06
CA ARG A 222 -14.02 -23.46 -1.51
C ARG A 222 -12.70 -23.26 -2.28
N SER A 223 -12.11 -24.33 -2.77
CA SER A 223 -10.87 -24.28 -3.57
C SER A 223 -11.09 -23.63 -4.95
N CYS A 224 -12.34 -23.58 -5.42
CA CYS A 224 -12.68 -22.88 -6.66
C CYS A 224 -12.57 -21.36 -6.52
N PHE A 225 -12.76 -20.77 -5.32
CA PHE A 225 -12.58 -19.32 -5.14
C PHE A 225 -11.14 -18.91 -5.45
N SER A 226 -10.16 -19.64 -4.94
CA SER A 226 -8.74 -19.41 -5.25
C SER A 226 -8.36 -19.76 -6.68
N TYR A 227 -9.03 -20.74 -7.30
CA TYR A 227 -8.67 -21.22 -8.63
C TYR A 227 -9.26 -20.35 -9.75
N TYR A 228 -10.49 -19.86 -9.57
CA TYR A 228 -11.20 -19.04 -10.56
C TYR A 228 -11.15 -17.53 -10.24
N ASP A 229 -10.34 -17.12 -9.27
CA ASP A 229 -10.17 -15.73 -8.84
C ASP A 229 -11.50 -15.06 -8.47
N GLU A 230 -12.32 -15.77 -7.68
CA GLU A 230 -13.62 -15.30 -7.20
C GLU A 230 -13.51 -14.86 -5.74
N ASP A 231 -14.14 -13.73 -5.37
CA ASP A 231 -14.14 -13.25 -3.98
C ASP A 231 -15.02 -14.15 -3.08
N PRO A 232 -14.45 -14.83 -2.07
CA PRO A 232 -15.24 -15.65 -1.15
C PRO A 232 -16.18 -14.85 -0.24
N ASN A 233 -16.06 -13.52 -0.20
CA ASN A 233 -16.88 -12.63 0.62
C ASN A 233 -18.01 -11.95 -0.18
N ASP A 234 -18.16 -12.26 -1.47
CA ASP A 234 -19.23 -11.71 -2.29
C ASP A 234 -20.59 -12.34 -1.92
N ILE A 235 -21.26 -11.74 -0.94
CA ILE A 235 -22.50 -12.22 -0.35
C ILE A 235 -23.69 -12.19 -1.32
N GLU A 236 -23.60 -11.49 -2.45
CA GLU A 236 -24.67 -11.37 -3.45
C GLU A 236 -24.43 -12.32 -4.63
N ALA A 237 -23.21 -12.37 -5.18
CA ALA A 237 -22.90 -13.19 -6.35
C ALA A 237 -22.85 -14.69 -6.02
N ILE A 238 -22.44 -15.08 -4.81
CA ILE A 238 -22.34 -16.50 -4.42
C ILE A 238 -23.72 -17.19 -4.43
N PRO A 239 -24.77 -16.64 -3.78
CA PRO A 239 -26.12 -17.20 -3.87
C PRO A 239 -26.68 -17.26 -5.29
N GLU A 240 -26.40 -16.24 -6.12
CA GLU A 240 -26.86 -16.19 -7.51
C GLU A 240 -26.20 -17.29 -8.35
N LYS A 241 -24.88 -17.44 -8.26
CA LYS A 241 -24.15 -18.52 -8.94
C LYS A 241 -24.62 -19.89 -8.48
N MET A 242 -24.82 -20.08 -7.18
CA MET A 242 -25.40 -21.33 -6.66
C MET A 242 -26.76 -21.62 -7.28
N SER A 243 -27.59 -20.60 -7.49
CA SER A 243 -28.94 -20.79 -8.05
C SER A 243 -28.93 -21.30 -9.50
N GLN A 244 -27.89 -20.95 -10.26
CA GLN A 244 -27.70 -21.30 -11.68
C GLN A 244 -26.99 -22.65 -11.89
N MET A 245 -26.45 -23.26 -10.84
CA MET A 245 -25.79 -24.57 -10.94
C MET A 245 -26.83 -25.68 -11.15
N PRO A 246 -26.57 -26.63 -12.07
CA PRO A 246 -27.45 -27.76 -12.30
C PRO A 246 -27.52 -28.67 -11.07
N ASP A 247 -28.71 -29.23 -10.82
CA ASP A 247 -28.97 -30.23 -9.79
C ASP A 247 -28.38 -31.60 -10.16
#